data_AF-A0A932TFP0-F1
#
_entry.id   AF-A0A932TFP0-F1
#
_cell.length_a   1.000
_cell.length_b   1.000
_cell.length_c   1.000
_cell.angle_alpha   90.00
_cell.angle_beta   90.00
_cell.angle_gamma   90.00
#
_symmetry.space_group_name_H-M   'P 1'
#
loop_
_entity.id
_entity.type
_entity.pdbx_description
1 polymer ?
#
loop_
_entity_poly.entity_id
_entity_poly.type
_entity_poly.pdbx_seq_one_letter_code
_entity_poly.pdbx_strand_id
1 'polypeptide(L)' 'VEEGGPEHAKIFYVHVFLNGQEMGRGEGNSKKEAEQKAAFDALSKIGNCV' A
#
# COMPACT_ATOMS: atom_id res chain seq x y z
N VAL A 1 26.01 15.27 19.08
CA VAL A 1 24.60 15.08 18.71
C VAL A 1 24.60 14.90 17.21
N GLU A 2 24.57 13.64 16.77
CA GLU A 2 24.40 13.29 15.35
C GLU A 2 22.97 12.77 15.20
N GLU A 3 22.08 13.65 14.76
CA GLU A 3 20.69 13.34 14.42
C GLU A 3 20.62 13.39 12.90
N GLY A 4 20.88 12.25 12.27
CA GLY A 4 21.05 12.18 10.81
C GLY A 4 20.90 10.77 10.27
N GLY A 5 20.01 9.98 10.87
CA GLY A 5 19.48 8.76 10.26
C GLY A 5 18.21 9.06 9.46
N PRO A 6 17.71 8.13 8.62
CA PRO A 6 16.53 8.30 7.76
C PRO A 6 15.21 8.31 8.56
N GLU A 7 15.11 9.19 9.57
CA GLU A 7 13.96 9.31 10.49
C GLU A 7 12.70 9.87 9.82
N HIS A 8 12.78 10.30 8.57
CA HIS A 8 11.66 10.87 7.83
C HIS A 8 11.04 9.92 6.80
N ALA A 9 11.54 8.69 6.66
CA ALA A 9 10.97 7.68 5.75
C ALA A 9 9.75 7.01 6.39
N LYS A 10 8.69 7.77 6.61
CA LYS A 10 7.44 7.22 7.14
C LYS A 10 6.77 6.36 6.06
N ILE A 11 6.93 5.05 6.17
CA ILE A 11 6.24 4.10 5.29
C ILE A 11 4.82 3.88 5.82
N PHE A 12 3.86 4.09 4.93
CA PHE A 12 2.45 3.79 5.13
C PHE A 12 2.15 2.46 4.46
N TYR A 13 1.45 1.58 5.17
CA TYR A 13 0.97 0.31 4.67
C TYR A 13 -0.55 0.36 4.58
N VAL A 14 -1.10 -0.03 3.44
CA VAL A 14 -2.54 -0.06 3.16
C VAL A 14 -2.90 -1.42 2.61
N HIS A 15 -3.98 -1.98 3.13
CA HIS A 15 -4.52 -3.27 2.73
C HIS A 15 -5.98 -3.08 2.30
N VAL A 16 -6.35 -3.65 1.16
CA VAL A 16 -7.71 -3.66 0.61
C VAL A 16 -8.28 -5.04 0.82
N PHE A 17 -9.41 -5.11 1.53
CA PHE A 17 -10.13 -6.35 1.78
C PHE A 17 -11.46 -6.33 1.05
N LEU A 18 -11.81 -7.44 0.40
CA LEU A 18 -13.13 -7.67 -0.20
C LEU A 18 -13.65 -9.01 0.31
N ASN A 19 -14.86 -9.03 0.87
CA ASN A 19 -15.46 -10.24 1.47
C ASN A 19 -14.56 -10.95 2.49
N GLY A 20 -13.73 -10.20 3.22
CA GLY A 20 -12.78 -10.73 4.20
C GLY A 20 -11.50 -11.33 3.60
N GLN A 21 -11.33 -11.31 2.27
CA GLN A 21 -10.09 -11.70 1.60
C GLN A 21 -9.25 -10.47 1.28
N GLU A 22 -7.94 -10.54 1.51
CA GLU A 22 -7.01 -9.49 1.11
C GLU A 22 -6.89 -9.46 -0.42
N MET A 23 -7.50 -8.45 -1.03
CA MET A 23 -7.44 -8.25 -2.48
C MET A 23 -6.27 -7.37 -2.87
N GLY A 24 -5.77 -6.49 -2.00
CA GLY A 24 -4.72 -5.55 -2.40
C GLY A 24 -3.81 -5.17 -1.25
N ARG A 25 -2.51 -5.05 -1.52
CA ARG A 25 -1.56 -4.45 -0.57
C ARG A 25 -0.75 -3.36 -1.25
N GLY A 26 -0.51 -2.26 -0.53
CA GLY A 26 0.29 -1.14 -1.00
C GLY A 26 1.10 -0.52 0.12
N GLU A 27 2.32 -0.13 -0.22
CA GLU A 27 3.20 0.59 0.69
C GLU A 27 3.80 1.82 0.03
N GLY A 28 3.94 2.91 0.76
CA GLY A 28 4.53 4.13 0.21
C GLY A 28 4.88 5.15 1.27
N ASN A 29 5.64 6.17 0.87
CA ASN A 29 6.10 7.23 1.78
C ASN A 29 4.99 8.23 2.15
N SER A 30 3.76 7.99 1.67
CA SER A 30 2.59 8.81 1.94
C SER A 30 1.34 7.94 1.85
N LYS A 31 0.30 8.30 2.60
CA LYS A 31 -1.00 7.59 2.58
C LYS A 31 -1.53 7.40 1.16
N LYS A 32 -1.55 8.48 0.38
CA LYS A 32 -2.03 8.47 -1.02
C LYS A 32 -1.27 7.47 -1.90
N GLU A 33 0.04 7.37 -1.76
CA GLU A 33 0.85 6.44 -2.55
C GLU A 33 0.58 4.99 -2.15
N ALA A 34 0.48 4.72 -0.84
CA ALA A 34 0.13 3.39 -0.33
C ALA A 34 -1.29 2.97 -0.76
N GLU A 35 -2.25 3.90 -0.72
CA GLU A 35 -3.63 3.68 -1.19
C GLU A 35 -3.69 3.38 -2.68
N GLN A 36 -2.99 4.16 -3.52
CA GLN A 36 -2.94 3.93 -4.95
C GLN A 36 -2.34 2.57 -5.31
N LYS A 37 -1.24 2.18 -4.64
CA LYS A 37 -0.62 0.87 -4.84
C LYS A 37 -1.54 -0.27 -4.41
N ALA A 38 -2.20 -0.14 -3.25
CA ALA A 38 -3.12 -1.15 -2.76
C ALA A 38 -4.36 -1.30 -3.66
N ALA A 39 -4.88 -0.18 -4.19
CA ALA A 39 -5.98 -0.19 -5.15
C ALA A 39 -5.57 -0.81 -6.49
N PHE A 40 -4.37 -0.52 -6.98
CA PHE A 40 -3.84 -1.15 -8.20
C PHE A 40 -3.68 -2.67 -8.04
N ASP A 41 -3.12 -3.13 -6.92
CA ASP A 41 -2.99 -4.57 -6.62
C ASP A 41 -4.36 -5.25 -6.53
N ALA A 42 -5.33 -4.60 -5.87
CA ALA A 42 -6.71 -5.06 -5.80
C ALA A 42 -7.38 -5.14 -7.17
N LEU A 43 -7.25 -4.11 -8.00
CA LEU A 43 -7.78 -4.11 -9.36
C LEU A 43 -7.13 -5.18 -10.23
N SER A 44 -5.83 -5.43 -10.06
CA SER A 44 -5.15 -6.51 -10.79
C SER A 44 -5.70 -7.88 -10.40
N LYS A 45 -5.95 -8.13 -9.11
CA LYS A 45 -6.55 -9.39 -8.64
C LYS A 45 -8.03 -9.55 -9.00
N ILE A 46 -8.81 -8.47 -8.97
CA ILE A 46 -10.24 -8.47 -9.36
C ILE A 46 -10.39 -8.58 -10.89
N GLY A 47 -9.51 -7.91 -11.64
CA GLY A 47 -9.55 -7.83 -13.10
C GLY A 47 -9.00 -9.04 -13.83
N ASN A 48 -8.30 -9.96 -13.14
CA ASN A 48 -7.75 -11.18 -13.75
C ASN A 48 -8.77 -12.34 -13.84
N CYS A 49 -10.06 -12.03 -13.94
CA CYS A 49 -11.05 -12.97 -14.46
C CYS A 49 -10.98 -12.95 -15.99
N VAL A 50 -10.07 -13.75 -16.56
CA VAL A 50 -10.11 -14.22 -17.96
C VAL A 50 -10.22 -15.74 -17.94
#